data_AF-A0A932MJ69-F1
#
_entry.id   AF-A0A932MJ69-F1
#
_cell.length_a   1.000
_cell.length_b   1.000
_cell.length_c   1.000
_cell.angle_alpha   90.00
_cell.angle_beta   90.00
_cell.angle_gamma   90.00
#
_symmetry.space_group_name_H-M   'P 1'
#
loop_
_entity.id
_entity.type
_entity.pdbx_description
1 polymer ?
#
loop_
_entity_poly.entity_id
_entity_poly.type
_entity_poly.pdbx_seq_one_letter_code
_entity_poly.pdbx_strand_id
1 'polypeptide(L)'
;MTIRKAREQDIPQLLPLMRGLAEFEHYIDVFAITEKVILDHGFRRNPPSFHCFVAEDPETRTIAGMLVYYFIPYTAIAKPTMYIKELFVAPEARNLRIGEALMKAAAREAVAHTCGVIKWEVAPWNKDSMRFYERLGAEQNHDWVDYGMKPKAFKKLAGLDGSPGSQD
;
A
#
# COMPACT_ATOMS: atom_id res chain seq x y z
N MET A 1 -6.06 -8.77 19.29
CA MET A 1 -6.00 -8.18 17.93
C MET A 1 -6.70 -9.09 16.94
N THR A 2 -7.68 -8.54 16.23
CA THR A 2 -8.45 -9.21 15.16
C THR A 2 -8.02 -8.63 13.82
N ILE A 3 -7.54 -9.48 12.90
CA ILE A 3 -7.23 -9.06 11.53
C ILE A 3 -8.45 -9.29 10.64
N ARG A 4 -8.93 -8.23 9.99
CA ARG A 4 -10.10 -8.28 9.10
C ARG A 4 -9.95 -7.32 7.93
N LYS A 5 -10.77 -7.48 6.89
CA LYS A 5 -10.89 -6.46 5.85
C LYS A 5 -11.37 -5.14 6.46
N ALA A 6 -10.83 -4.05 5.96
CA ALA A 6 -11.37 -2.73 6.20
C ALA A 6 -12.79 -2.61 5.65
N ARG A 7 -13.58 -1.74 6.26
CA ARG A 7 -14.94 -1.37 5.88
C ARG A 7 -15.02 0.15 5.76
N GLU A 8 -16.05 0.66 5.10
CA GLU A 8 -16.25 2.12 4.97
C GLU A 8 -16.26 2.84 6.32
N GLN A 9 -16.78 2.20 7.37
CA GLN A 9 -16.83 2.78 8.72
C GLN A 9 -15.45 2.93 9.37
N ASP A 10 -14.42 2.27 8.84
CA ASP A 10 -13.05 2.33 9.36
C ASP A 10 -12.28 3.55 8.84
N ILE A 11 -12.80 4.25 7.81
CA ILE A 11 -12.10 5.36 7.14
C ILE A 11 -11.59 6.43 8.12
N PRO A 12 -12.35 6.88 9.13
CA PRO A 12 -11.86 7.86 10.10
C PRO A 12 -10.64 7.38 10.91
N GLN A 13 -10.49 6.07 11.12
CA GLN A 13 -9.33 5.49 11.81
C GLN A 13 -8.19 5.12 10.85
N LEU A 14 -8.49 4.87 9.57
CA LEU A 14 -7.49 4.59 8.53
C LEU A 14 -6.69 5.83 8.13
N LEU A 15 -7.35 6.98 7.98
CA LEU A 15 -6.69 8.21 7.52
C LEU A 15 -5.52 8.64 8.43
N PRO A 16 -5.64 8.61 9.78
CA PRO A 16 -4.50 8.85 10.68
C PRO A 16 -3.35 7.85 10.51
N LEU A 17 -3.63 6.58 10.25
CA LEU A 17 -2.57 5.58 10.02
C LEU A 17 -1.84 5.82 8.69
N MET A 18 -2.57 6.15 7.62
CA MET A 18 -1.99 6.53 6.33
C MET A 18 -1.11 7.78 6.45
N ARG A 19 -1.58 8.76 7.23
CA ARG A 19 -0.81 9.96 7.53
C ARG A 19 0.46 9.64 8.35
N GLY A 20 0.33 8.81 9.38
CA GLY A 20 1.45 8.39 10.21
C GLY A 20 2.53 7.63 9.42
N LEU A 21 2.14 6.83 8.43
CA LEU A 21 3.09 6.23 7.49
C LEU A 21 3.81 7.29 6.65
N ALA A 22 3.07 8.27 6.11
CA ALA A 22 3.65 9.35 5.31
C ALA A 22 4.66 10.21 6.10
N GLU A 23 4.39 10.44 7.38
CA GLU A 23 5.31 11.10 8.31
C GLU A 23 6.56 10.22 8.56
N PHE A 24 6.37 8.93 8.83
CA PHE A 24 7.46 7.99 9.05
C PHE A 24 8.36 7.80 7.82
N GLU A 25 7.79 7.80 6.61
CA GLU A 25 8.51 7.61 5.35
C GLU A 25 8.97 8.90 4.67
N HIS A 26 8.82 10.05 5.34
CA HIS A 26 9.30 11.35 4.89
C HIS A 26 8.69 11.84 3.56
N TYR A 27 7.41 11.52 3.30
CA TYR A 27 6.66 12.03 2.14
C TYR A 27 5.39 12.79 2.51
N ILE A 28 5.26 13.21 3.79
CA ILE A 28 4.09 13.95 4.28
C ILE A 28 3.77 15.22 3.47
N ASP A 29 4.78 15.90 2.92
CA ASP A 29 4.60 17.13 2.13
C ASP A 29 3.78 16.93 0.85
N VAL A 30 3.69 15.69 0.36
CA VAL A 30 2.88 15.33 -0.82
C VAL A 30 1.66 14.48 -0.45
N PHE A 31 1.34 14.35 0.83
CA PHE A 31 0.19 13.57 1.30
C PHE A 31 -1.12 14.28 0.92
N ALA A 32 -1.81 13.73 -0.08
CA ALA A 32 -3.06 14.26 -0.61
C ALA A 32 -4.28 13.35 -0.35
N ILE A 33 -4.12 12.30 0.46
CA ILE A 33 -5.19 11.35 0.76
C ILE A 33 -6.20 12.01 1.72
N THR A 34 -7.48 11.85 1.40
CA THR A 34 -8.62 12.30 2.20
C THR A 34 -9.59 11.15 2.42
N GLU A 35 -10.51 11.27 3.37
CA GLU A 35 -11.57 10.27 3.58
C GLU A 35 -12.37 10.01 2.30
N LYS A 36 -12.64 11.07 1.51
CA LYS A 36 -13.33 10.96 0.22
C LYS A 36 -12.53 10.13 -0.78
N VAL A 37 -11.21 10.32 -0.87
CA VAL A 37 -10.34 9.52 -1.75
C VAL A 37 -10.38 8.06 -1.34
N ILE A 38 -10.28 7.76 -0.03
CA ILE A 38 -10.33 6.39 0.48
C ILE A 38 -11.69 5.75 0.16
N LEU A 39 -12.78 6.47 0.41
CA LEU A 39 -14.14 6.01 0.15
C LEU A 39 -14.38 5.71 -1.33
N ASP A 40 -14.07 6.66 -2.21
CA ASP A 40 -14.36 6.54 -3.64
C ASP A 40 -13.52 5.43 -4.29
N HIS A 41 -12.23 5.36 -3.95
CA HIS A 41 -11.30 4.42 -4.60
C HIS A 41 -11.28 3.03 -3.95
N GLY A 42 -11.43 2.94 -2.64
CA GLY A 42 -11.34 1.68 -1.89
C GLY A 42 -12.66 0.94 -1.74
N PHE A 43 -13.79 1.65 -1.76
CA PHE A 43 -15.09 1.05 -1.39
C PHE A 43 -16.22 1.27 -2.42
N ARG A 44 -16.26 2.41 -3.10
CA ARG A 44 -17.33 2.70 -4.07
C ARG A 44 -17.03 2.25 -5.50
N ARG A 45 -15.75 2.19 -5.89
CA ARG A 45 -15.36 1.72 -7.22
C ARG A 45 -15.50 0.20 -7.34
N ASN A 46 -15.91 -0.29 -8.51
CA ASN A 46 -15.95 -1.71 -8.83
C ASN A 46 -15.25 -2.00 -10.18
N PRO A 47 -14.09 -2.70 -10.19
CA PRO A 47 -13.36 -3.18 -9.03
C PRO A 47 -12.72 -2.03 -8.22
N PRO A 48 -12.48 -2.22 -6.90
CA PRO A 48 -11.81 -1.22 -6.08
C PRO A 48 -10.37 -1.01 -6.57
N SER A 49 -9.84 0.22 -6.41
CA SER A 49 -8.46 0.54 -6.78
C SER A 49 -7.43 -0.05 -5.81
N PHE A 50 -7.84 -0.31 -4.56
CA PHE A 50 -7.04 -0.99 -3.55
C PHE A 50 -7.95 -1.72 -2.56
N HIS A 51 -7.37 -2.65 -1.83
CA HIS A 51 -7.97 -3.34 -0.71
C HIS A 51 -7.16 -3.03 0.56
N CYS A 52 -7.77 -3.21 1.73
CA CYS A 52 -7.11 -2.97 3.00
C CYS A 52 -7.47 -4.03 4.04
N PHE A 53 -6.46 -4.52 4.76
CA PHE A 53 -6.63 -5.23 6.02
C PHE A 53 -6.35 -4.28 7.18
N VAL A 54 -7.10 -4.43 8.27
CA VAL A 54 -6.92 -3.69 9.51
C VAL A 54 -6.67 -4.64 10.68
N ALA A 55 -5.86 -4.19 11.63
CA ALA A 55 -5.67 -4.82 12.92
C ALA A 55 -6.48 -4.07 13.98
N GLU A 56 -7.59 -4.68 14.39
CA GLU A 56 -8.54 -4.08 15.32
C GLU A 56 -8.39 -4.68 16.72
N ASP A 57 -8.39 -3.82 17.72
CA ASP A 57 -8.56 -4.20 19.11
C ASP A 57 -10.03 -4.63 19.34
N PRO A 58 -10.29 -5.87 19.80
CA PRO A 58 -11.65 -6.38 19.92
C PRO A 58 -12.48 -5.68 21.01
N GLU A 59 -11.83 -5.10 22.02
CA GLU A 59 -12.51 -4.47 23.17
C GLU A 59 -12.80 -3.00 22.88
N THR A 60 -11.79 -2.26 22.45
CA THR A 60 -11.89 -0.80 22.22
C THR A 60 -12.36 -0.45 20.82
N ARG A 61 -12.36 -1.41 19.89
CA ARG A 61 -12.62 -1.19 18.45
C ARG A 61 -11.60 -0.26 17.77
N THR A 62 -10.46 -0.01 18.42
CA THR A 62 -9.38 0.82 17.90
C THR A 62 -8.62 0.07 16.81
N ILE A 63 -8.34 0.73 15.69
CA ILE A 63 -7.51 0.18 14.62
C ILE A 63 -6.05 0.60 14.85
N ALA A 64 -5.21 -0.38 15.15
CA ALA A 64 -3.81 -0.19 15.53
C ALA A 64 -2.83 -0.38 14.37
N GLY A 65 -3.30 -0.85 13.21
CA GLY A 65 -2.47 -1.04 12.03
C GLY A 65 -3.27 -1.38 10.79
N MET A 66 -2.63 -1.20 9.65
CA MET A 66 -3.23 -1.39 8.34
C MET A 66 -2.24 -2.02 7.36
N LEU A 67 -2.76 -2.74 6.38
CA LEU A 67 -2.02 -3.22 5.20
C LEU A 67 -2.87 -2.95 3.96
N VAL A 68 -2.37 -2.11 3.05
CA VAL A 68 -3.02 -1.73 1.80
C VAL A 68 -2.38 -2.51 0.66
N TYR A 69 -3.18 -3.09 -0.22
CA TYR A 69 -2.67 -3.88 -1.34
C TYR A 69 -3.61 -3.84 -2.54
N TYR A 70 -3.11 -4.25 -3.71
CA TYR A 70 -3.90 -4.46 -4.93
C TYR A 70 -3.35 -5.63 -5.73
N PHE A 71 -4.06 -6.04 -6.78
CA PHE A 71 -3.64 -7.14 -7.65
C PHE A 71 -3.17 -6.62 -9.01
N ILE A 72 -2.04 -7.14 -9.47
CA ILE A 72 -1.57 -7.02 -10.85
C ILE A 72 -2.04 -8.29 -11.58
N PRO A 73 -2.98 -8.19 -12.53
CA PRO A 73 -3.82 -9.32 -12.93
C PRO A 73 -3.10 -10.45 -13.66
N TYR A 74 -2.14 -10.13 -14.54
CA TYR A 74 -1.40 -11.15 -15.29
C TYR A 74 0.07 -10.79 -15.41
N THR A 75 0.91 -11.81 -15.26
CA THR A 75 2.36 -11.76 -15.43
C THR A 75 2.81 -12.89 -16.36
N ALA A 76 4.10 -12.97 -16.66
CA ALA A 76 4.67 -14.00 -17.53
C ALA A 76 4.38 -15.46 -17.10
N ILE A 77 4.04 -15.69 -15.82
CA ILE A 77 3.71 -17.01 -15.28
C ILE A 77 2.20 -17.31 -15.24
N ALA A 78 1.37 -16.51 -15.93
CA ALA A 78 -0.10 -16.64 -15.99
C ALA A 78 -0.80 -16.65 -14.61
N LYS A 79 -0.17 -16.04 -13.61
CA LYS A 79 -0.73 -15.81 -12.27
C LYS A 79 -0.71 -14.33 -11.92
N PRO A 80 -1.67 -13.84 -11.12
CA PRO A 80 -1.62 -12.48 -10.60
C PRO A 80 -0.46 -12.31 -9.61
N THR A 81 -0.02 -11.07 -9.45
CA THR A 81 0.87 -10.64 -8.36
C THR A 81 0.06 -9.80 -7.38
N MET A 82 0.12 -10.13 -6.10
CA MET A 82 -0.33 -9.19 -5.07
C MET A 82 0.77 -8.16 -4.86
N TYR A 83 0.42 -6.89 -4.88
CA TYR A 83 1.34 -5.81 -4.55
C TYR A 83 0.86 -5.13 -3.26
N ILE A 84 1.66 -5.22 -2.20
CA ILE A 84 1.42 -4.49 -0.95
C ILE A 84 1.95 -3.09 -1.14
N LYS A 85 1.05 -2.11 -1.08
CA LYS A 85 1.38 -0.70 -1.26
C LYS A 85 1.84 -0.05 0.04
N GLU A 86 1.24 -0.45 1.16
CA GLU A 86 1.52 0.11 2.49
C GLU A 86 1.34 -0.96 3.57
N LEU A 87 2.23 -0.95 4.57
CA LEU A 87 2.07 -1.68 5.83
C LEU A 87 2.50 -0.75 6.96
N PHE A 88 1.59 -0.45 7.88
CA PHE A 88 1.88 0.42 9.01
C PHE A 88 1.23 -0.07 10.29
N VAL A 89 1.95 0.07 11.40
CA VAL A 89 1.46 -0.20 12.76
C VAL A 89 1.74 1.02 13.59
N ALA A 90 0.71 1.53 14.27
CA ALA A 90 0.80 2.68 15.16
C ALA A 90 1.95 2.48 16.17
N PRO A 91 2.79 3.50 16.44
CA PRO A 91 3.93 3.38 17.34
C PRO A 91 3.58 2.79 18.72
N GLU A 92 2.42 3.15 19.25
CA GLU A 92 1.90 2.75 20.56
C GLU A 92 1.50 1.26 20.61
N ALA A 93 1.31 0.64 19.45
CA ALA A 93 0.91 -0.76 19.31
C ALA A 93 2.04 -1.66 18.78
N ARG A 94 3.29 -1.17 18.75
CA ARG A 94 4.46 -1.97 18.35
C ARG A 94 4.74 -3.10 19.35
N ASN A 95 5.51 -4.10 18.92
CA ASN A 95 5.83 -5.32 19.67
C ASN A 95 4.67 -6.30 19.94
N LEU A 96 3.46 -6.01 19.45
CA LEU A 96 2.29 -6.91 19.55
C LEU A 96 2.16 -7.89 18.37
N ARG A 97 3.24 -8.07 17.57
CA ARG A 97 3.27 -8.89 16.34
C ARG A 97 2.19 -8.54 15.31
N ILE A 98 1.65 -7.32 15.36
CA ILE A 98 0.58 -6.86 14.45
C ILE A 98 1.03 -6.90 12.98
N GLY A 99 2.23 -6.42 12.67
CA GLY A 99 2.75 -6.46 11.30
C GLY A 99 2.84 -7.89 10.75
N GLU A 100 3.28 -8.85 11.57
CA GLU A 100 3.32 -10.26 11.17
C GLU A 100 1.89 -10.82 10.94
N ALA A 101 0.93 -10.45 11.78
CA ALA A 101 -0.46 -10.88 11.63
C ALA A 101 -1.12 -10.31 10.36
N LEU A 102 -0.84 -9.05 10.02
CA LEU A 102 -1.28 -8.41 8.77
C LEU A 102 -0.65 -9.11 7.55
N MET A 103 0.66 -9.37 7.56
CA MET A 103 1.34 -10.10 6.49
C MET A 103 0.79 -11.51 6.31
N LYS A 104 0.45 -12.22 7.40
CA LYS A 104 -0.22 -13.53 7.32
C LYS A 104 -1.60 -13.44 6.66
N ALA A 105 -2.36 -12.39 6.92
CA ALA A 105 -3.65 -12.18 6.25
C ALA A 105 -3.46 -11.90 4.76
N ALA A 106 -2.48 -11.08 4.37
CA ALA A 106 -2.12 -10.85 2.98
C ALA A 106 -1.66 -12.15 2.28
N ALA A 107 -0.86 -12.99 2.94
CA ALA A 107 -0.43 -14.28 2.40
C ALA A 107 -1.60 -15.23 2.14
N ARG A 108 -2.55 -15.34 3.09
CA ARG A 108 -3.77 -16.15 2.90
C ARG A 108 -4.61 -15.64 1.73
N GLU A 109 -4.74 -14.33 1.61
CA GLU A 109 -5.45 -13.69 0.52
C GLU A 109 -4.79 -13.97 -0.84
N ALA A 110 -3.46 -13.88 -0.91
CA ALA A 110 -2.68 -14.17 -2.11
C ALA A 110 -2.86 -15.63 -2.55
N VAL A 111 -2.85 -16.58 -1.60
CA VAL A 111 -3.13 -18.00 -1.87
C VAL A 111 -4.55 -18.18 -2.41
N ALA A 112 -5.55 -17.55 -1.79
CA ALA A 112 -6.95 -17.64 -2.24
C ALA A 112 -7.16 -17.07 -3.65
N HIS A 113 -6.35 -16.09 -4.06
CA HIS A 113 -6.37 -15.48 -5.39
C HIS A 113 -5.32 -16.08 -6.35
N THR A 114 -4.77 -17.26 -6.01
CA THR A 114 -3.79 -17.99 -6.83
C THR A 114 -2.58 -17.17 -7.28
N CYS A 115 -2.21 -16.16 -6.49
CA CYS A 115 -1.08 -15.28 -6.78
C CYS A 115 0.22 -16.07 -6.85
N GLY A 116 1.10 -15.72 -7.80
CA GLY A 116 2.42 -16.31 -7.91
C GLY A 116 3.43 -15.72 -6.93
N VAL A 117 3.27 -14.45 -6.56
CA VAL A 117 4.19 -13.71 -5.69
C VAL A 117 3.46 -12.55 -5.01
N ILE A 118 3.95 -12.16 -3.83
CA ILE A 118 3.59 -10.91 -3.16
C ILE A 118 4.81 -9.98 -3.25
N LYS A 119 4.61 -8.76 -3.73
CA LYS A 119 5.68 -7.75 -3.89
C LYS A 119 5.38 -6.49 -3.10
N TRP A 120 6.43 -5.80 -2.68
CA TRP A 120 6.40 -4.47 -2.07
C TRP A 120 7.77 -3.81 -2.20
N GLU A 121 7.81 -2.52 -1.92
CA GLU A 121 9.03 -1.73 -1.83
C GLU A 121 9.37 -1.44 -0.36
N VAL A 122 10.65 -1.27 -0.08
CA VAL A 122 11.15 -0.86 1.23
C VAL A 122 12.14 0.26 1.02
N ALA A 123 11.96 1.37 1.74
CA ALA A 123 12.87 2.49 1.63
C ALA A 123 14.31 2.06 2.02
N PRO A 124 15.35 2.47 1.28
CA PRO A 124 16.72 1.97 1.49
C PRO A 124 17.28 2.18 2.90
N TRP A 125 16.83 3.24 3.57
CA TRP A 125 17.21 3.61 4.94
C TRP A 125 16.54 2.73 6.01
N ASN A 126 15.41 2.10 5.69
CA ASN A 126 14.61 1.35 6.65
C ASN A 126 15.08 -0.11 6.79
N LYS A 127 16.29 -0.27 7.35
CA LYS A 127 16.90 -1.59 7.57
C LYS A 127 16.11 -2.47 8.53
N ASP A 128 15.33 -1.87 9.42
CA ASP A 128 14.50 -2.60 10.39
C ASP A 128 13.35 -3.32 9.69
N SER A 129 12.66 -2.64 8.77
CA SER A 129 11.65 -3.27 7.92
C SER A 129 12.25 -4.36 7.02
N MET A 130 13.45 -4.15 6.45
CA MET A 130 14.12 -5.20 5.65
C MET A 130 14.32 -6.48 6.48
N ARG A 131 14.92 -6.36 7.68
CA ARG A 131 15.11 -7.51 8.59
C ARG A 131 13.79 -8.14 9.02
N PHE A 132 12.75 -7.33 9.23
CA PHE A 132 11.42 -7.83 9.53
C PHE A 132 10.88 -8.72 8.40
N TYR A 133 11.01 -8.28 7.14
CA TYR A 133 10.53 -9.03 5.98
C TYR A 133 11.37 -10.27 5.69
N GLU A 134 12.69 -10.19 5.79
CA GLU A 134 13.60 -11.34 5.63
C GLU A 134 13.27 -12.46 6.63
N ARG A 135 12.97 -12.12 7.88
CA ARG A 135 12.50 -13.09 8.89
C ARG A 135 11.18 -13.77 8.53
N LEU A 136 10.35 -13.15 7.68
CA LEU A 136 9.12 -13.75 7.16
C LEU A 136 9.36 -14.57 5.89
N GLY A 137 10.61 -14.70 5.43
CA GLY A 137 10.99 -15.44 4.23
C GLY A 137 10.96 -14.61 2.95
N ALA A 138 10.94 -13.28 3.05
CA ALA A 138 11.09 -12.42 1.87
C ALA A 138 12.57 -12.32 1.46
N GLU A 139 12.80 -12.19 0.16
CA GLU A 139 14.12 -11.97 -0.42
C GLU A 139 14.12 -10.68 -1.24
N GLN A 140 15.26 -9.99 -1.27
CA GLN A 140 15.40 -8.79 -2.10
C GLN A 140 15.49 -9.18 -3.58
N ASN A 141 14.70 -8.50 -4.41
CA ASN A 141 14.81 -8.63 -5.86
C ASN A 141 15.96 -7.76 -6.39
N HIS A 142 16.92 -8.38 -7.06
CA HIS A 142 18.08 -7.72 -7.66
C HIS A 142 18.05 -7.71 -9.20
N ASP A 143 17.01 -8.28 -9.82
CA ASP A 143 16.93 -8.45 -11.27
C ASP A 143 16.48 -7.17 -11.99
N TRP A 144 15.80 -6.27 -11.27
CA TRP A 144 15.15 -5.10 -11.86
C TRP A 144 15.43 -3.84 -11.05
N VAL A 145 15.61 -2.73 -11.75
CA VAL A 145 15.74 -1.38 -11.17
C VAL A 145 14.43 -0.62 -11.38
N ASP A 146 13.95 0.08 -10.36
CA ASP A 146 12.76 0.91 -10.46
C ASP A 146 13.01 2.17 -11.30
N TYR A 147 12.10 2.47 -12.22
CA TYR A 147 12.15 3.63 -13.12
C TYR A 147 10.78 4.30 -13.16
N GLY A 148 10.75 5.63 -13.07
CA GLY A 148 9.51 6.40 -13.09
C GLY A 148 9.64 7.74 -13.81
N MET A 149 8.54 8.17 -14.45
CA MET A 149 8.41 9.51 -15.03
C MET A 149 7.45 10.37 -14.20
N LYS A 150 7.89 11.56 -13.80
CA LYS A 150 7.01 12.55 -13.13
C LYS A 150 6.09 13.24 -14.15
N PRO A 151 4.99 13.91 -13.72
CA PRO A 151 4.00 14.50 -14.62
C PRO A 151 4.55 15.42 -15.71
N LYS A 152 5.55 16.24 -15.40
CA LYS A 152 6.21 17.09 -16.40
C LYS A 152 6.82 16.27 -17.55
N ALA A 153 7.49 15.16 -17.22
CA ALA A 153 8.19 14.33 -18.20
C ALA A 153 7.22 13.56 -19.10
N PHE A 154 6.19 12.90 -18.53
CA PHE A 154 5.25 12.15 -19.36
C PHE A 154 4.29 13.05 -20.14
N LYS A 155 3.97 14.27 -19.66
CA LYS A 155 3.20 15.25 -20.43
C LYS A 155 3.97 15.75 -21.64
N LYS A 156 5.26 16.04 -21.48
CA LYS A 156 6.16 16.38 -22.59
C LYS A 156 6.26 15.24 -23.61
N LEU A 157 6.44 14.01 -23.14
CA LEU A 157 6.48 12.84 -24.02
C LEU A 157 5.19 12.66 -24.82
N ALA A 158 4.04 12.99 -24.22
CA ALA A 158 2.74 12.94 -24.89
C ALA A 158 2.47 14.15 -25.82
N GLY A 159 3.37 15.14 -25.91
CA GLY A 159 3.14 16.38 -26.65
C GLY A 159 2.09 17.31 -26.03
N LEU A 160 1.85 17.18 -24.72
CA LEU A 160 0.87 17.96 -23.95
C LEU A 160 1.53 19.04 -23.07
N ASP A 161 2.80 19.35 -23.31
CA ASP A 161 3.54 20.41 -22.63
C ASP A 161 3.30 21.77 -23.31
N GLY A 162 2.04 22.22 -23.29
CA GLY A 162 1.57 23.52 -23.76
C GLY A 162 2.62 24.40 -24.45
N SER A 163 2.82 24.20 -25.75
CA SER A 163 3.35 25.27 -26.59
C SER A 163 2.25 26.34 -26.64
N PRO A 164 2.53 27.62 -26.32
CA PRO A 164 1.64 28.69 -26.73
C PRO A 164 1.54 28.58 -28.26
N GLY A 165 0.35 28.28 -28.77
CA GLY A 165 0.11 28.37 -30.21
C GLY A 165 0.52 29.77 -30.66
N SER A 166 1.41 29.82 -31.64
CA SER A 166 1.61 30.99 -32.49
C SER A 166 0.24 31.47 -32.97
N GLN A 167 -0.23 32.57 -32.38
CA GLN A 167 -1.23 33.41 -33.02
C GLN A 167 -0.46 34.27 -34.03
N ASP A 168 -0.60 33.89 -35.30
CA ASP A 168 -0.49 34.82 -36.42
C ASP A 168 -1.88 35.37 -36.72
#